data_AF-A0A8J3VK84-F1
#
_entry.id   AF-A0A8J3VK84-F1
#
_cell.length_a   1.000
_cell.length_b   1.000
_cell.length_c   1.000
_cell.angle_alpha   90.00
_cell.angle_beta   90.00
_cell.angle_gamma   90.00
#
_symmetry.space_group_name_H-M   'P 1'
#
loop_
_entity.id
_entity.type
_entity.pdbx_description
1 polymer ?
#
loop_
_entity_poly.entity_id
_entity_poly.type
_entity_poly.pdbx_seq_one_letter_code
_entity_poly.pdbx_strand_id
1 'polypeptide(L)'
;MTSRSRSVSMLSRARASSSPRDRKRLLRTLIADVTLLLELNSEAVRIGVRWHTGASDELVVERRGPGRTPPEALAIVREYGATHSNVQIAKMLNDAADCLPVVATD
;
A
#
# COMPACT_ATOMS: atom_id res chain seq x y z
N MET A 1 -25.28 -5.20 -4.95
CA MET A 1 -25.68 -3.79 -4.85
C MET A 1 -24.47 -3.00 -4.35
N THR A 2 -23.98 -2.10 -5.19
CA THR A 2 -22.60 -1.57 -5.23
C THR A 2 -22.40 -0.49 -4.16
N SER A 3 -21.79 -0.82 -3.03
CA SER A 3 -21.39 0.18 -2.02
C SER A 3 -20.12 0.88 -2.48
N ARG A 4 -20.28 1.90 -3.33
CA ARG A 4 -19.21 2.81 -3.76
C ARG A 4 -18.78 3.70 -2.58
N SER A 5 -17.68 3.31 -1.94
CA SER A 5 -16.57 4.19 -1.51
C SER A 5 -16.94 5.56 -0.88
N ARG A 6 -17.79 5.58 0.15
CA ARG A 6 -18.02 6.81 0.96
C ARG A 6 -17.07 6.92 2.16
N SER A 7 -16.57 5.80 2.69
CA SER A 7 -15.76 5.75 3.91
C SER A 7 -14.33 6.26 3.72
N VAL A 8 -13.64 5.81 2.66
CA VAL A 8 -12.27 6.29 2.34
C VAL A 8 -12.23 7.79 2.06
N SER A 9 -13.26 8.33 1.38
CA SER A 9 -13.38 9.76 1.06
C SER A 9 -13.49 10.64 2.31
N MET A 10 -14.08 10.13 3.41
CA MET A 10 -14.22 10.87 4.66
C MET A 10 -12.90 10.91 5.45
N LEU A 11 -12.16 9.79 5.48
CA LEU A 11 -10.83 9.70 6.10
C LEU A 11 -9.77 10.53 5.36
N SER A 12 -9.91 10.71 4.04
CA SER A 12 -8.98 11.52 3.24
C SER A 12 -9.03 13.02 3.61
N ARG A 13 -10.15 13.54 4.14
CA ARG A 13 -10.31 14.97 4.46
C ARG A 13 -9.64 15.39 5.77
N ALA A 14 -9.34 14.45 6.67
CA ALA A 14 -8.59 14.72 7.90
C ALA A 14 -7.05 14.81 7.68
N ARG A 15 -6.59 14.87 6.42
CA ARG A 15 -5.18 14.65 6.00
C ARG A 15 -4.16 15.72 6.42
N ALA A 16 -4.53 16.86 6.98
CA ALA A 16 -3.58 17.97 7.14
C ALA A 16 -2.72 17.93 8.43
N SER A 17 -3.13 17.26 9.51
CA SER A 17 -2.46 17.41 10.83
C SER A 17 -1.99 16.11 11.51
N SER A 18 -2.32 14.93 10.98
CA SER A 18 -1.92 13.66 11.62
C SER A 18 -0.59 13.14 11.08
N SER A 19 0.32 12.78 11.99
CA SER A 19 1.56 12.10 11.62
C SER A 19 1.25 10.74 10.96
N PRO A 20 2.12 10.20 10.09
CA PRO A 20 1.94 8.86 9.51
C PRO A 20 1.75 7.77 10.58
N ARG A 21 2.38 7.94 11.75
CA ARG A 21 2.24 7.03 12.89
C ARG A 21 0.82 7.08 13.46
N ASP A 22 0.28 8.26 13.67
CA ASP A 22 -1.06 8.45 14.25
C ASP A 22 -2.15 7.99 13.28
N ARG A 23 -1.96 8.25 11.99
CA ARG A 23 -2.83 7.72 10.94
C ARG A 23 -2.86 6.20 10.93
N LYS A 24 -1.69 5.55 11.05
CA LYS A 24 -1.60 4.09 11.14
C LYS A 24 -2.26 3.55 12.41
N ARG A 25 -2.16 4.26 13.55
CA ARG A 25 -2.85 3.89 14.80
C ARG A 25 -4.37 4.01 14.66
N LEU A 26 -4.85 5.12 14.12
CA LEU A 26 -6.28 5.36 13.88
C LEU A 26 -6.88 4.28 12.98
N LEU A 27 -6.24 3.98 11.84
CA LEU A 27 -6.73 2.95 10.92
C LEU A 27 -6.88 1.58 11.59
N ARG A 28 -5.95 1.19 12.48
CA ARG A 28 -6.06 -0.07 13.23
C ARG A 28 -7.25 -0.14 14.17
N THR A 29 -7.78 1.00 14.62
CA THR A 29 -8.98 1.03 15.47
C THR A 29 -10.28 1.05 14.68
N LEU A 30 -10.22 1.42 13.40
CA LEU A 30 -11.40 1.55 12.54
C LEU A 30 -11.64 0.32 11.67
N ILE A 31 -10.58 -0.41 11.32
CA ILE A 31 -10.63 -1.61 10.50
C ILE A 31 -10.99 -2.80 11.40
N ALA A 32 -12.07 -3.50 11.07
CA ALA A 32 -12.47 -4.73 11.72
C ALA A 32 -11.64 -5.93 11.23
N ASP A 33 -11.40 -6.00 9.91
CA ASP A 33 -10.61 -7.04 9.27
C ASP A 33 -10.28 -6.65 7.82
N VAL A 34 -9.25 -7.34 7.32
CA VAL A 34 -8.79 -7.24 5.94
C VAL A 34 -8.81 -8.65 5.35
N THR A 35 -9.49 -8.81 4.23
CA THR A 35 -9.57 -10.08 3.49
C THR A 35 -8.76 -9.98 2.21
N LEU A 36 -7.97 -11.01 1.92
CA LEU A 36 -7.22 -11.13 0.67
C LEU A 36 -7.82 -12.25 -0.15
N LEU A 37 -8.33 -11.91 -1.32
CA LEU A 37 -8.79 -12.87 -2.32
C LEU A 37 -7.73 -12.95 -3.41
N LEU A 38 -7.08 -14.10 -3.46
CA LEU A 38 -6.15 -14.48 -4.51
C LEU A 38 -6.92 -15.30 -5.53
N GLU A 39 -7.04 -14.77 -6.75
CA GLU A 39 -7.56 -15.55 -7.87
C GLU A 39 -6.41 -16.39 -8.45
N LEU A 40 -6.67 -17.68 -8.70
CA LEU A 40 -5.68 -18.57 -9.31
C LEU A 40 -5.31 -18.02 -10.71
N ASN A 41 -4.02 -17.89 -11.01
CA ASN A 41 -3.50 -17.33 -12.27
C ASN A 41 -3.83 -15.84 -12.51
N SER A 42 -4.18 -15.09 -11.46
CA SER A 42 -4.34 -13.65 -11.54
C SER A 42 -3.09 -12.92 -11.05
N GLU A 43 -2.60 -12.00 -11.87
CA GLU A 43 -1.62 -10.97 -11.49
C GLU A 43 -2.27 -9.84 -10.68
N ALA A 44 -3.50 -10.03 -10.18
CA ALA A 44 -4.17 -9.08 -9.29
C ALA A 44 -4.55 -9.74 -7.96
N VAL A 45 -4.45 -8.97 -6.88
CA VAL A 45 -4.99 -9.29 -5.56
C VAL A 45 -6.18 -8.39 -5.28
N ARG A 46 -7.29 -9.00 -4.86
CA ARG A 46 -8.46 -8.27 -4.38
C ARG A 46 -8.39 -8.19 -2.86
N ILE A 47 -8.39 -6.98 -2.34
CA ILE A 47 -8.30 -6.68 -0.91
C ILE A 47 -9.65 -6.12 -0.47
N GLY A 48 -10.37 -6.87 0.34
CA GLY A 48 -11.54 -6.38 1.06
C GLY A 48 -11.14 -5.76 2.38
N VAL A 49 -11.66 -4.58 2.70
CA VAL A 49 -11.52 -3.93 4.00
C VAL A 49 -12.90 -3.79 4.62
N ARG A 50 -13.13 -4.44 5.76
CA ARG A 50 -14.35 -4.26 6.54
C ARG A 50 -14.07 -3.31 7.70
N TRP A 51 -14.92 -2.30 7.85
CA TRP A 51 -14.84 -1.31 8.91
C TRP A 51 -15.72 -1.73 10.10
N HIS A 52 -15.35 -1.32 11.31
CA HIS A 52 -16.20 -1.51 12.49
C HIS A 52 -17.56 -0.81 12.39
N THR A 53 -17.70 0.17 11.50
CA THR A 53 -18.98 0.83 11.19
C THR A 53 -19.92 -0.04 10.33
N GLY A 54 -19.50 -1.23 9.91
CA GLY A 54 -20.25 -2.10 9.00
C GLY A 54 -20.10 -1.75 7.52
N ALA A 55 -19.36 -0.68 7.19
CA ALA A 55 -18.99 -0.40 5.82
C ALA A 55 -17.96 -1.42 5.30
N SER A 56 -17.90 -1.58 3.98
CA SER A 56 -16.85 -2.34 3.31
C SER A 56 -16.30 -1.57 2.11
N ASP A 57 -14.99 -1.63 1.94
CA ASP A 57 -14.28 -1.13 0.76
C ASP A 57 -13.54 -2.29 0.06
N GLU A 58 -13.34 -2.15 -1.24
CA GLU A 58 -12.60 -3.10 -2.06
C GLU A 58 -11.48 -2.37 -2.81
N LEU A 59 -10.29 -2.96 -2.81
CA LEU A 59 -9.12 -2.49 -3.53
C LEU A 59 -8.64 -3.63 -4.43
N VAL A 60 -8.41 -3.33 -5.71
CA VAL A 60 -7.76 -4.26 -6.63
C VAL A 60 -6.36 -3.73 -6.89
N VAL A 61 -5.35 -4.53 -6.58
CA VAL A 61 -3.94 -4.16 -6.76
C VAL A 61 -3.24 -5.22 -7.58
N GLU A 62 -2.26 -4.81 -8.39
CA GLU A 62 -1.40 -5.77 -9.08
C GLU A 62 -0.59 -6.55 -8.05
N ARG A 63 -0.67 -7.87 -8.17
CA ARG A 63 0.16 -8.83 -7.47
C ARG A 63 1.53 -8.83 -8.14
N ARG A 64 2.55 -8.26 -7.49
CA ARG A 64 3.92 -8.60 -7.88
C ARG A 64 4.16 -10.08 -7.58
N GLY A 65 4.54 -10.85 -8.61
CA GLY A 65 4.84 -12.28 -8.52
C GLY A 65 5.83 -12.64 -7.39
N PRO A 66 5.89 -13.92 -6.98
CA PRO A 66 6.72 -14.34 -5.86
C PRO A 66 8.21 -14.01 -6.10
N GLY A 67 8.81 -13.26 -5.18
CA GLY A 67 10.27 -13.24 -5.01
C GLY A 67 11.09 -12.11 -5.63
N ARG A 68 10.53 -10.98 -6.08
CA ARG A 68 11.38 -9.86 -6.52
C ARG A 68 10.99 -8.52 -5.93
N THR A 69 11.71 -8.15 -4.86
CA THR A 69 12.12 -6.76 -4.70
C THR A 69 12.81 -6.37 -6.01
N PRO A 70 12.39 -5.27 -6.67
CA PRO A 70 12.98 -4.89 -7.94
C PRO A 70 14.50 -4.74 -7.82
N PRO A 71 15.28 -5.16 -8.83
CA PRO A 71 16.74 -5.05 -8.79
C PRO A 71 17.23 -3.63 -8.47
N GLU A 72 16.52 -2.61 -8.94
CA GLU A 72 16.78 -1.20 -8.65
C GLU A 72 16.56 -0.84 -7.16
N ALA A 73 15.51 -1.38 -6.55
CA ALA A 73 15.28 -1.21 -5.12
C ALA A 73 16.36 -1.94 -4.30
N LEU A 74 16.81 -3.11 -4.76
CA LEU A 74 17.94 -3.81 -4.13
C LEU A 74 19.26 -3.04 -4.30
N ALA A 75 19.48 -2.38 -5.44
CA ALA A 75 20.67 -1.56 -5.66
C ALA A 75 20.73 -0.39 -4.68
N ILE A 76 19.62 0.32 -4.49
CA ILE A 76 19.52 1.42 -3.51
C ILE A 76 19.85 0.93 -2.09
N VAL A 77 19.30 -0.21 -1.67
CA VAL A 77 19.57 -0.76 -0.34
C VAL A 77 21.03 -1.19 -0.20
N ARG A 78 21.63 -1.77 -1.25
CA ARG A 78 23.05 -2.20 -1.23
C ARG A 78 24.00 -1.01 -1.17
N GLU A 79 23.73 0.04 -1.93
CA GLU A 79 24.59 1.22 -2.03
C GLU A 79 24.52 2.08 -0.75
N TYR A 80 23.32 2.28 -0.20
CA TYR A 80 23.09 3.24 0.88
C TYR A 80 22.87 2.59 2.25
N GLY A 81 22.72 1.27 2.33
CA GLY A 81 22.38 0.55 3.56
C GLY A 81 23.33 0.75 4.74
N ALA A 82 24.62 1.00 4.46
CA ALA A 82 25.63 1.21 5.50
C ALA A 82 25.75 2.68 5.95
N THR A 83 25.29 3.63 5.13
CA THR A 83 25.56 5.07 5.31
C THR A 83 24.30 5.89 5.59
N HIS A 84 23.12 5.37 5.25
CA HIS A 84 21.85 6.05 5.39
C HIS A 84 20.95 5.38 6.42
N SER A 85 20.17 6.18 7.13
CA SER A 85 19.12 5.66 8.01
C SER A 85 18.01 5.00 7.19
N ASN A 86 17.30 4.05 7.81
CA ASN A 86 16.12 3.42 7.21
C ASN A 86 15.07 4.43 6.73
N VAL A 87 14.96 5.60 7.39
CA VAL A 87 14.04 6.66 6.99
C VAL A 87 14.48 7.29 5.66
N GLN A 88 15.78 7.56 5.50
CA GLN A 88 16.32 8.11 4.26
C GLN A 88 16.21 7.11 3.11
N ILE A 89 16.57 5.85 3.35
CA ILE A 89 16.45 4.77 2.34
C ILE A 89 14.99 4.58 1.95
N ALA A 90 14.06 4.56 2.91
CA ALA A 90 12.63 4.45 2.63
C ALA A 90 12.13 5.62 1.77
N LYS A 91 12.61 6.85 2.02
CA LYS A 91 12.29 8.00 1.18
C LYS A 91 12.77 7.79 -0.25
N MET A 92 14.03 7.39 -0.44
CA MET A 92 14.60 7.14 -1.76
C MET A 92 13.85 6.04 -2.52
N LEU A 93 13.44 4.97 -1.83
CA LEU A 93 12.64 3.90 -2.43
C LEU A 93 11.24 4.37 -2.84
N ASN A 94 10.61 5.23 -2.04
CA ASN A 94 9.30 5.80 -2.38
C ASN A 94 9.41 6.76 -3.58
N ASP A 95 10.42 7.64 -3.57
CA ASP A 95 10.66 8.59 -4.67
C ASP A 95 10.99 7.84 -5.98
N ALA A 96 11.72 6.72 -5.90
CA ALA A 96 12.00 5.86 -7.05
C ALA A 96 10.73 5.14 -7.56
N ALA A 97 9.89 4.63 -6.66
CA ALA A 97 8.63 3.97 -7.01
C ALA A 97 7.65 4.92 -7.72
N ASP A 98 7.63 6.20 -7.36
CA ASP A 98 6.82 7.23 -8.03
C ASP A 98 7.38 7.60 -9.43
N CYS A 99 8.66 7.39 -9.68
CA CYS A 99 9.33 7.69 -10.96
C CYS A 99 9.42 6.49 -11.91
N LEU A 100 9.18 5.26 -11.44
CA LEU A 100 9.17 4.06 -12.29
C LEU A 100 7.85 4.00 -13.05
N PRO A 101 7.85 4.06 -14.40
CA PRO A 101 6.66 3.68 -15.14
C PRO A 101 6.34 2.22 -14.78
N VAL A 102 5.05 1.92 -14.55
CA VAL A 102 4.57 0.54 -14.47
C VAL A 102 4.80 -0.09 -15.85
N VAL A 103 6.01 -0.58 -16.09
CA VAL A 103 6.34 -1.33 -17.29
C VAL A 103 5.68 -2.68 -17.07
N ALA A 104 4.56 -2.88 -17.77
CA ALA A 104 4.03 -4.21 -18.03
C ALA A 104 5.15 -5.02 -18.70
N THR A 105 5.82 -5.86 -17.92
CA THR A 105 6.63 -6.94 -18.47
C THR A 105 5.67 -8.01 -18.98
N ASP A 106 5.68 -8.17 -20.30
CA ASP A 106 5.05 -9.21 -21.13
C ASP A 106 5.34 -10.63 -20.62
#